data_AF-A0A022IVC5-F1
#
_entry.id   AF-A0A022IVC5-F1
#
_cell.length_a   1.000
_cell.length_b   1.000
_cell.length_c   1.000
_cell.angle_alpha   90.00
_cell.angle_beta   90.00
_cell.angle_gamma   90.00
#
_symmetry.space_group_name_H-M   'P 1'
#
loop_
_entity.id
_entity.type
_entity.pdbx_description
1 polymer ?
#
loop_
_entity_poly.entity_id
_entity_poly.type
_entity_poly.pdbx_seq_one_letter_code
_entity_poly.pdbx_strand_id
1 'polypeptide(L)'
;MVTLVKEHGLQYLLAATILTGFIQILAGYLKLGALMRFVSKSVVIGFVNALAILIFMAQLPELTNVTWHVYAMTIGGLAIIYLFPYIPVIGKLLPSPLICIVLLTLFALFIGLDVRTVGDMGQLPDTLPIFLLPDIPLNLETLTIILPYSLGLAAVGLLESMMTATIVDDLTDTNSDKNRECKGQGVANIASGFLGGMAGCAMIGQSIINVKSGGVPVYLHLVQGSFC
;
A
#
# COMPACT_ATOMS: atom_id res chain seq x y z
N MET A 1 9.01 -7.97 -4.37
CA MET A 1 9.23 -7.58 -2.96
C MET A 1 9.32 -8.79 -2.04
N VAL A 2 8.30 -9.65 -1.95
CA VAL A 2 8.35 -10.85 -1.08
C VAL A 2 9.55 -11.74 -1.41
N THR A 3 9.83 -11.98 -2.69
CA THR A 3 11.01 -12.74 -3.15
C THR A 3 12.33 -12.05 -2.79
N LEU A 4 12.45 -10.75 -3.06
CA LEU A 4 13.64 -9.95 -2.74
C LEU A 4 13.97 -9.99 -1.24
N VAL A 5 12.96 -9.80 -0.37
CA VAL A 5 13.15 -9.86 1.09
C VAL A 5 13.49 -11.28 1.53
N LYS A 6 12.84 -12.30 0.97
CA LYS A 6 13.10 -13.70 1.32
C LYS A 6 14.52 -14.14 0.95
N GLU A 7 15.04 -13.68 -0.18
CA GLU A 7 16.33 -14.13 -0.72
C GLU A 7 17.50 -13.24 -0.28
N HIS A 8 17.30 -11.94 -0.14
CA HIS A 8 18.37 -10.95 0.08
C HIS A 8 18.16 -10.09 1.34
N GLY A 9 17.02 -10.21 2.01
CA GLY A 9 16.72 -9.50 3.25
C GLY A 9 16.12 -8.10 3.09
N LEU A 10 15.78 -7.50 4.22
CA LEU A 10 15.11 -6.20 4.29
C LEU A 10 15.97 -5.05 3.72
N GLN A 11 17.29 -5.11 3.89
CA GLN A 11 18.20 -4.06 3.42
C GLN A 11 18.16 -3.87 1.90
N TYR A 12 18.01 -4.96 1.14
CA TYR A 12 17.84 -4.90 -0.32
C TYR A 12 16.50 -4.28 -0.71
N LEU A 13 15.44 -4.48 0.09
CA LEU A 13 14.16 -3.80 -0.13
C LEU A 13 14.28 -2.28 0.08
N LEU A 14 15.00 -1.84 1.11
CA LEU A 14 15.21 -0.41 1.37
C LEU A 14 16.00 0.23 0.23
N ALA A 15 17.07 -0.41 -0.23
CA ALA A 15 17.84 0.09 -1.37
C ALA A 15 17.04 0.09 -2.68
N ALA A 16 16.22 -0.95 -2.93
CA ALA A 16 15.32 -0.97 -4.08
C ALA A 16 14.30 0.19 -4.00
N THR A 17 13.79 0.49 -2.81
CA THR A 17 12.86 1.60 -2.56
C THR A 17 13.49 2.97 -2.85
N ILE A 18 14.74 3.17 -2.41
CA ILE A 18 15.51 4.38 -2.72
C ILE A 18 15.74 4.49 -4.24
N LEU A 19 16.16 3.40 -4.88
CA LEU A 19 16.39 3.38 -6.33
C LEU A 19 15.10 3.64 -7.13
N THR A 20 13.96 3.07 -6.69
CA THR A 20 12.63 3.39 -7.23
C THR A 20 12.36 4.88 -7.21
N GLY A 21 12.64 5.56 -6.10
CA GLY A 21 12.43 7.00 -6.00
C GLY A 21 13.32 7.81 -6.94
N PHE A 22 14.58 7.42 -7.11
CA PHE A 22 15.46 8.04 -8.12
C PHE A 22 14.94 7.86 -9.55
N ILE A 23 14.46 6.66 -9.89
CA ILE A 23 13.88 6.38 -11.21
C ILE A 23 12.62 7.23 -11.44
N GLN A 24 11.77 7.40 -10.42
CA GLN A 24 10.55 8.22 -10.51
C GLN A 24 10.86 9.71 -10.69
N ILE A 25 11.86 10.24 -9.97
CA ILE A 25 12.34 11.62 -10.16
C ILE A 25 12.85 11.80 -11.59
N LEU A 26 13.69 10.86 -12.07
CA LEU A 26 14.22 10.90 -13.43
C LEU A 26 13.09 10.87 -14.47
N ALA A 27 12.10 10.00 -14.30
CA ALA A 27 10.92 9.94 -15.15
C ALA A 27 10.14 11.27 -15.19
N GLY A 28 10.03 11.95 -14.04
CA GLY A 28 9.41 13.27 -13.95
C GLY A 28 10.20 14.36 -14.70
N TYR A 29 11.53 14.37 -14.64
CA TYR A 29 12.38 15.29 -15.42
C TYR A 29 12.32 15.02 -16.93
N LEU A 30 12.28 13.75 -17.32
CA LEU A 30 12.11 13.31 -18.70
C LEU A 30 10.69 13.49 -19.24
N LYS A 31 9.77 14.03 -18.42
CA LYS A 31 8.36 14.27 -18.76
C LYS A 31 7.62 13.00 -19.21
N LEU A 32 7.97 11.86 -18.62
CA LEU A 32 7.36 10.57 -18.96
C LEU A 32 5.92 10.44 -18.49
N GLY A 33 5.39 11.39 -17.69
CA GLY A 33 3.98 11.42 -17.33
C GLY A 33 3.04 11.47 -18.55
N ALA A 34 3.49 12.04 -19.67
CA ALA A 34 2.72 12.04 -20.92
C ALA A 34 2.71 10.68 -21.64
N LEU A 35 3.68 9.79 -21.36
CA LEU A 35 3.75 8.47 -21.99
C LEU A 35 2.72 7.48 -21.42
N MET A 36 2.17 7.78 -20.26
CA MET A 36 1.11 7.01 -19.62
C MET A 36 -0.12 6.78 -20.50
N ARG A 37 -0.42 7.71 -21.43
CA ARG A 37 -1.48 7.56 -22.42
C ARG A 37 -1.29 6.37 -23.39
N PHE A 38 -0.07 5.84 -23.48
CA PHE A 38 0.26 4.70 -24.34
C PHE A 38 0.12 3.35 -23.63
N VAL A 39 -0.14 3.35 -22.32
CA VAL A 39 -0.40 2.10 -21.58
C VAL A 39 -1.79 1.61 -21.93
N SER A 40 -1.88 0.41 -22.50
CA SER A 40 -3.16 -0.14 -22.93
C SER A 40 -4.03 -0.49 -21.71
N LYS A 41 -5.35 -0.32 -21.85
CA LYS A 41 -6.32 -0.73 -20.82
C LYS A 41 -6.17 -2.21 -20.46
N SER A 42 -5.81 -3.05 -21.43
CA SER A 42 -5.59 -4.49 -21.22
C SER A 42 -4.46 -4.78 -20.23
N VAL A 43 -3.36 -4.00 -20.26
CA VAL A 43 -2.24 -4.16 -19.31
C VAL A 43 -2.67 -3.80 -17.89
N VAL A 44 -3.41 -2.70 -17.73
CA VAL A 44 -3.90 -2.26 -16.42
C VAL A 44 -4.88 -3.28 -15.83
N ILE A 45 -5.84 -3.77 -16.62
CA ILE A 45 -6.81 -4.77 -16.18
C ILE A 45 -6.09 -6.08 -15.80
N GLY A 46 -5.13 -6.53 -16.62
CA GLY A 46 -4.31 -7.71 -16.32
C GLY A 46 -3.54 -7.56 -15.02
N PHE A 47 -2.93 -6.39 -14.79
CA PHE A 47 -2.21 -6.06 -13.57
C PHE A 47 -3.12 -6.08 -12.33
N VAL A 48 -4.26 -5.39 -12.36
CA VAL A 48 -5.21 -5.34 -11.23
C VAL A 48 -5.75 -6.73 -10.89
N ASN A 49 -6.10 -7.54 -11.91
CA ASN A 49 -6.56 -8.91 -11.68
C ASN A 49 -5.48 -9.80 -11.07
N ALA A 50 -4.24 -9.72 -11.58
CA ALA A 50 -3.12 -10.47 -11.04
C ALA A 50 -2.82 -10.07 -9.58
N LEU A 51 -2.87 -8.77 -9.27
CA LEU A 51 -2.69 -8.25 -7.92
C LEU A 51 -3.79 -8.74 -6.99
N ALA A 52 -5.06 -8.72 -7.41
CA ALA A 52 -6.18 -9.21 -6.61
C ALA A 52 -6.04 -10.71 -6.29
N ILE A 53 -5.69 -11.52 -7.30
CA ILE A 53 -5.45 -12.96 -7.12
C ILE A 53 -4.26 -13.19 -6.19
N LEU A 54 -3.18 -12.43 -6.34
CA LEU A 54 -1.99 -12.55 -5.50
C LEU A 54 -2.27 -12.20 -4.04
N ILE A 55 -3.04 -11.14 -3.77
CA ILE A 55 -3.48 -10.79 -2.42
C ILE A 55 -4.32 -11.92 -1.83
N PHE A 56 -5.27 -12.46 -2.59
CA PHE A 56 -6.10 -13.58 -2.15
C PHE A 56 -5.25 -14.83 -1.84
N MET A 57 -4.32 -15.18 -2.72
CA MET A 57 -3.39 -16.28 -2.52
C MET A 57 -2.49 -16.06 -1.30
N ALA A 58 -2.08 -14.82 -1.03
CA ALA A 58 -1.28 -14.48 0.15
C ALA A 58 -2.04 -14.66 1.47
N GLN A 59 -3.39 -14.69 1.46
CA GLN A 59 -4.19 -15.00 2.64
C GLN A 59 -4.36 -16.50 2.87
N LEU A 60 -4.18 -17.35 1.85
CA LEU A 60 -4.41 -18.80 1.99
C LEU A 60 -3.56 -19.47 3.08
N PRO A 61 -2.26 -19.15 3.26
CA PRO A 61 -1.46 -19.73 4.34
C PRO A 61 -2.06 -19.52 5.73
N GLU A 62 -2.76 -18.40 5.95
CA GLU A 62 -3.42 -18.08 7.24
C GLU A 62 -4.74 -18.85 7.43
N LEU A 63 -5.22 -19.55 6.40
CA LEU A 63 -6.43 -20.37 6.43
C LEU A 63 -6.15 -21.86 6.22
N THR A 64 -4.88 -22.27 6.11
CA THR A 64 -4.50 -23.68 5.92
C THR A 64 -3.93 -24.28 7.20
N ASN A 65 -4.38 -25.49 7.56
CA ASN A 65 -3.94 -26.21 8.77
C ASN A 65 -4.13 -25.42 10.07
N VAL A 66 -5.22 -24.65 10.15
CA VAL A 66 -5.57 -23.82 11.31
C VAL A 66 -6.74 -24.38 12.10
N THR A 67 -6.94 -23.89 13.33
CA THR A 67 -8.05 -24.29 14.18
C THR A 67 -9.40 -23.79 13.63
N TRP A 68 -10.49 -24.45 14.01
CA TRP A 68 -11.83 -24.07 13.57
C TRP A 68 -12.22 -22.64 13.96
N HIS A 69 -11.64 -22.12 15.04
CA HIS A 69 -11.82 -20.74 15.49
C HIS A 69 -11.44 -19.74 14.41
N VAL A 70 -10.36 -19.99 13.66
CA VAL A 70 -9.92 -19.10 12.56
C VAL A 70 -10.96 -19.03 11.45
N TYR A 71 -11.54 -20.17 11.05
CA TYR A 71 -12.63 -20.18 10.07
C TYR A 71 -13.89 -19.46 10.60
N ALA A 72 -14.26 -19.69 11.86
CA ALA A 72 -15.40 -19.02 12.49
C ALA A 72 -15.22 -17.50 12.56
N MET A 73 -14.03 -17.03 12.97
CA MET A 73 -13.67 -15.61 13.00
C MET A 73 -13.64 -15.01 11.59
N THR A 74 -13.14 -15.74 10.60
CA THR A 74 -13.13 -15.28 9.20
C THR A 74 -14.54 -15.10 8.65
N ILE A 75 -15.41 -16.09 8.83
CA ILE A 75 -16.82 -16.02 8.42
C ILE A 75 -17.54 -14.90 9.18
N GLY A 76 -17.32 -14.79 10.49
CA GLY A 76 -17.85 -13.71 11.32
C GLY A 76 -17.40 -12.33 10.85
N GLY A 77 -16.12 -12.18 10.48
CA GLY A 77 -15.57 -10.93 9.97
C GLY A 77 -16.16 -10.52 8.62
N LEU A 78 -16.26 -11.48 7.69
CA LEU A 78 -16.94 -11.24 6.41
C LEU A 78 -18.42 -10.88 6.63
N ALA A 79 -19.10 -11.57 7.54
CA ALA A 79 -20.48 -11.25 7.91
C ALA A 79 -20.59 -9.82 8.42
N ILE A 80 -19.72 -9.39 9.34
CA ILE A 80 -19.71 -7.99 9.82
C ILE A 80 -19.45 -7.02 8.66
N ILE A 81 -18.44 -7.26 7.84
CA ILE A 81 -18.06 -6.34 6.75
C ILE A 81 -19.21 -6.13 5.77
N TYR A 82 -19.93 -7.19 5.38
CA TYR A 82 -21.01 -7.12 4.40
C TYR A 82 -22.37 -6.76 5.00
N LEU A 83 -22.71 -7.22 6.21
CA LEU A 83 -24.04 -7.03 6.81
C LEU A 83 -24.14 -5.73 7.64
N PHE A 84 -23.05 -5.29 8.28
CA PHE A 84 -23.07 -4.11 9.15
C PHE A 84 -23.51 -2.81 8.43
N PRO A 85 -23.11 -2.53 7.16
CA PRO A 85 -23.57 -1.36 6.44
C PRO A 85 -25.10 -1.28 6.23
N TYR A 86 -25.80 -2.41 6.33
CA TYR A 86 -27.27 -2.47 6.22
C TYR A 86 -27.98 -2.08 7.52
N ILE A 87 -27.27 -1.94 8.63
CA ILE A 87 -27.87 -1.49 9.89
C ILE A 87 -28.24 -0.01 9.74
N PRO A 88 -29.54 0.34 9.92
CA PRO A 88 -30.00 1.71 9.71
C PRO A 88 -29.29 2.69 10.65
N VAL A 89 -28.98 3.87 10.14
CA VAL A 89 -28.29 4.98 10.82
C VAL A 89 -26.82 4.69 11.15
N ILE A 90 -26.53 3.66 11.95
CA ILE A 90 -25.18 3.39 12.48
C ILE A 90 -24.27 2.81 11.38
N GLY A 91 -24.78 1.92 10.53
CA GLY A 91 -24.01 1.27 9.46
C GLY A 91 -23.51 2.24 8.39
N LYS A 92 -24.06 3.46 8.34
CA LYS A 92 -23.65 4.53 7.40
C LYS A 92 -22.62 5.50 7.98
N LEU A 93 -22.42 5.47 9.30
CA LEU A 93 -21.53 6.42 10.00
C LEU A 93 -20.11 5.89 10.14
N LEU A 94 -19.95 4.58 10.36
CA LEU A 94 -18.67 3.96 10.71
C LEU A 94 -18.21 2.96 9.63
N PRO A 95 -16.91 2.91 9.27
CA PRO A 95 -16.39 1.91 8.36
C PRO A 95 -16.57 0.49 8.91
N SER A 96 -17.23 -0.39 8.14
CA SER A 96 -17.44 -1.78 8.57
C SER A 96 -16.15 -2.56 8.87
N PRO A 97 -15.00 -2.35 8.18
CA PRO A 97 -13.74 -3.00 8.54
C PRO A 97 -13.24 -2.60 9.93
N LEU A 98 -13.43 -1.34 10.35
CA LEU A 98 -13.04 -0.87 11.68
C LEU A 98 -13.83 -1.61 12.77
N ILE A 99 -15.15 -1.72 12.57
CA ILE A 99 -16.05 -2.43 13.49
C ILE A 99 -15.69 -3.91 13.56
N CYS A 100 -15.40 -4.54 12.42
CA CYS A 100 -14.93 -5.92 12.35
C CYS A 100 -13.68 -6.15 13.21
N ILE A 101 -12.65 -5.31 13.05
CA ILE A 101 -11.39 -5.41 13.81
C ILE A 101 -11.67 -5.29 15.31
N VAL A 102 -12.41 -4.25 15.73
CA VAL A 102 -12.69 -4.02 17.16
C VAL A 102 -13.47 -5.17 17.77
N LEU A 103 -14.57 -5.60 17.14
CA LEU A 103 -15.43 -6.64 17.68
C LEU A 103 -14.74 -8.00 17.75
N LEU A 104 -14.04 -8.41 16.69
CA LEU A 104 -13.34 -9.70 16.68
C LEU A 104 -12.13 -9.71 17.64
N THR A 105 -11.44 -8.58 17.79
CA THR A 105 -10.34 -8.47 18.76
C THR A 105 -10.86 -8.59 20.18
N LEU A 106 -11.90 -7.83 20.54
CA LEU A 106 -12.52 -7.93 21.86
C LEU A 106 -13.04 -9.33 22.14
N PHE A 107 -13.73 -9.95 21.17
CA PHE A 107 -14.23 -11.30 21.28
C PHE A 107 -13.11 -12.32 21.53
N ALA A 108 -12.02 -12.25 20.76
CA ALA A 108 -10.86 -13.13 20.93
C ALA A 108 -10.22 -12.97 22.32
N LEU A 109 -10.10 -11.74 22.83
CA LEU A 109 -9.55 -11.46 24.15
C LEU A 109 -10.44 -11.97 25.29
N PHE A 110 -11.75 -11.73 25.22
CA PHE A 110 -12.69 -12.13 26.29
C PHE A 110 -12.82 -13.65 26.43
N ILE A 111 -12.76 -14.37 25.31
CA ILE A 111 -12.88 -15.84 25.28
C ILE A 111 -11.51 -16.51 25.47
N GLY A 112 -10.42 -15.77 25.30
CA GLY A 112 -9.06 -16.30 25.36
C GLY A 112 -8.77 -17.24 24.19
N LEU A 113 -9.17 -16.84 22.98
CA LEU A 113 -8.93 -17.64 21.77
C LEU A 113 -7.43 -17.68 21.44
N ASP A 114 -6.89 -18.89 21.39
CA ASP A 114 -5.52 -19.14 20.93
C ASP A 114 -5.49 -19.19 19.40
N VAL A 115 -5.34 -18.00 18.81
CA VAL A 115 -5.22 -17.79 17.36
C VAL A 115 -3.98 -16.91 17.10
N ARG A 116 -3.35 -17.13 15.94
CA ARG A 116 -2.18 -16.35 15.51
C ARG A 116 -2.54 -14.87 15.39
N THR A 117 -1.77 -14.01 16.05
CA THR A 117 -2.00 -12.57 16.11
C THR A 117 -1.02 -11.81 15.22
N VAL A 118 -1.29 -10.52 14.98
CA VAL A 118 -0.39 -9.65 14.20
C VAL A 118 0.98 -9.52 14.88
N GLY A 119 1.05 -9.58 16.21
CA GLY A 119 2.32 -9.54 16.96
C GLY A 119 3.22 -10.76 16.71
N ASP A 120 2.63 -11.90 16.32
CA ASP A 120 3.39 -13.11 15.96
C ASP A 120 4.01 -13.02 14.56
N MET A 121 3.57 -12.05 13.75
CA MET A 121 4.04 -11.85 12.36
C MET A 121 5.25 -10.93 12.27
N GLY A 122 5.47 -10.10 13.28
CA GLY A 122 6.52 -9.10 13.28
C GLY A 122 6.35 -8.11 14.43
N GLN A 123 7.44 -7.40 14.72
CA GLN A 123 7.42 -6.35 15.73
C GLN A 123 6.71 -5.11 15.18
N LEU A 124 5.76 -4.60 15.95
CA LEU A 124 5.12 -3.31 15.68
C LEU A 124 6.09 -2.19 16.08
N PRO A 125 6.10 -1.05 15.36
CA PRO A 125 6.94 0.08 15.72
C PRO A 125 6.58 0.61 17.11
N ASP A 126 7.58 0.75 17.98
CA ASP A 126 7.49 1.35 19.31
C ASP A 126 8.27 2.67 19.43
N THR A 127 9.03 3.02 18.39
CA THR A 127 9.82 4.25 18.29
C THR A 127 9.55 5.00 16.99
N LEU A 128 9.90 6.30 16.97
CA LEU A 128 9.90 7.08 15.72
C LEU A 128 10.84 6.47 14.68
N PRO A 129 10.55 6.64 13.37
CA PRO A 129 11.43 6.17 12.30
C PRO A 129 12.81 6.80 12.46
N ILE A 130 13.83 5.95 12.58
CA ILE A 130 15.21 6.37 12.61
C ILE A 130 15.78 6.37 11.19
N PHE A 131 16.72 7.27 10.94
CA PHE A 131 17.45 7.29 9.69
C PHE A 131 18.31 6.02 9.56
N LEU A 132 18.06 5.24 8.53
CA LEU A 132 18.69 3.96 8.22
C LEU A 132 19.35 4.06 6.84
N LEU A 133 20.66 3.91 6.81
CA LEU A 133 21.40 3.68 5.58
C LEU A 133 21.41 2.18 5.29
N PRO A 134 20.93 1.71 4.12
CA PRO A 134 20.96 0.29 3.80
C PRO A 134 22.38 -0.26 3.83
N ASP A 135 22.64 -1.21 4.73
CA ASP A 135 23.93 -1.87 4.86
C ASP A 135 24.03 -3.02 3.84
N ILE A 136 24.35 -2.66 2.59
CA ILE A 136 24.53 -3.59 1.47
C ILE A 136 25.79 -3.24 0.67
N PRO A 137 26.41 -4.23 -0.01
CA PRO A 137 27.54 -3.96 -0.88
C PRO A 137 27.13 -3.02 -2.03
N LEU A 138 27.77 -1.85 -2.13
CA LEU A 138 27.56 -0.91 -3.23
C LEU A 138 28.38 -1.32 -4.47
N ASN A 139 28.04 -2.47 -5.06
CA ASN A 139 28.68 -3.00 -6.25
C ASN A 139 27.67 -3.19 -7.39
N LEU A 140 28.18 -3.54 -8.58
CA LEU A 140 27.36 -3.73 -9.76
C LEU A 140 26.38 -4.91 -9.60
N GLU A 141 26.76 -5.93 -8.84
CA GLU A 141 25.93 -7.11 -8.55
C GLU A 141 24.67 -6.72 -7.79
N THR A 142 24.81 -5.99 -6.68
CA THR A 142 23.66 -5.45 -5.93
C THR A 142 22.76 -4.60 -6.82
N LEU A 143 23.34 -3.74 -7.67
CA LEU A 143 22.55 -2.96 -8.62
C LEU A 143 21.77 -3.86 -9.58
N THR A 144 22.39 -4.90 -10.15
CA THR A 144 21.70 -5.85 -11.04
C THR A 144 20.58 -6.62 -10.33
N ILE A 145 20.71 -6.88 -9.04
CA ILE A 145 19.68 -7.52 -8.22
C ILE A 145 18.49 -6.56 -8.01
N ILE A 146 18.73 -5.33 -7.55
CA ILE A 146 17.63 -4.42 -7.16
C ILE A 146 17.00 -3.67 -8.34
N LEU A 147 17.74 -3.47 -9.44
CA LEU A 147 17.27 -2.71 -10.61
C LEU A 147 15.95 -3.22 -11.22
N PRO A 148 15.75 -4.52 -11.51
CA PRO A 148 14.49 -5.00 -12.09
C PRO A 148 13.29 -4.79 -11.15
N TYR A 149 13.48 -5.01 -9.85
CA TYR A 149 12.44 -4.73 -8.85
C TYR A 149 12.13 -3.23 -8.79
N SER A 150 13.16 -2.39 -8.79
CA SER A 150 13.02 -0.94 -8.68
C SER A 150 12.32 -0.33 -9.89
N LEU A 151 12.63 -0.83 -11.09
CA LEU A 151 11.95 -0.46 -12.34
C LEU A 151 10.48 -0.87 -12.33
N GLY A 152 10.17 -2.10 -11.90
CA GLY A 152 8.79 -2.57 -11.78
C GLY A 152 7.98 -1.73 -10.79
N LEU A 153 8.55 -1.46 -9.61
CA LEU A 153 7.94 -0.59 -8.59
C LEU A 153 7.76 0.84 -9.08
N ALA A 154 8.75 1.41 -9.76
CA ALA A 154 8.64 2.75 -10.33
C ALA A 154 7.52 2.80 -11.38
N ALA A 155 7.46 1.83 -12.29
CA ALA A 155 6.42 1.75 -13.30
C ALA A 155 5.02 1.63 -12.67
N VAL A 156 4.80 0.65 -11.79
CA VAL A 156 3.51 0.46 -11.10
C VAL A 156 3.13 1.71 -10.30
N GLY A 157 4.09 2.26 -9.55
CA GLY A 157 3.84 3.44 -8.74
C GLY A 157 3.45 4.66 -9.57
N LEU A 158 4.07 4.87 -10.73
CA LEU A 158 3.71 5.95 -11.64
C LEU A 158 2.35 5.68 -12.32
N LEU A 159 2.05 4.43 -12.67
CA LEU A 159 0.76 4.06 -13.25
C LEU A 159 -0.39 4.39 -12.30
N GLU A 160 -0.30 3.91 -11.05
CA GLU A 160 -1.30 4.13 -10.01
C GLU A 160 -1.46 5.62 -9.67
N SER A 161 -0.36 6.36 -9.57
CA SER A 161 -0.41 7.81 -9.29
C SER A 161 -1.09 8.59 -10.41
N MET A 162 -0.84 8.28 -11.68
CA MET A 162 -1.52 8.97 -12.77
C MET A 162 -2.99 8.60 -12.91
N MET A 163 -3.34 7.33 -12.71
CA MET A 163 -4.73 6.90 -12.69
C MET A 163 -5.49 7.58 -11.55
N THR A 164 -4.90 7.59 -10.35
CA THR A 164 -5.46 8.28 -9.19
C THR A 164 -5.62 9.76 -9.45
N ALA A 165 -4.58 10.43 -9.96
CA ALA A 165 -4.62 11.86 -10.28
C ALA A 165 -5.69 12.19 -11.32
N THR A 166 -5.87 11.35 -12.34
CA THR A 166 -6.90 11.57 -13.38
C THR A 166 -8.30 11.42 -12.80
N ILE A 167 -8.54 10.40 -11.95
CA ILE A 167 -9.82 10.22 -11.28
C ILE A 167 -10.12 11.38 -10.32
N VAL A 168 -9.12 11.86 -9.59
CA VAL A 168 -9.29 13.01 -8.68
C VAL A 168 -9.51 14.30 -9.46
N ASP A 169 -8.77 14.53 -10.55
CA ASP A 169 -8.96 15.65 -11.47
C ASP A 169 -10.42 15.67 -11.98
N ASP A 170 -10.92 14.52 -12.44
CA ASP A 170 -12.31 14.36 -12.94
C ASP A 170 -13.37 14.57 -11.84
N LEU A 171 -13.08 14.19 -10.59
CA LEU A 171 -14.01 14.38 -9.46
C LEU A 171 -14.02 15.82 -8.91
N THR A 172 -12.96 16.58 -9.15
CA THR A 172 -12.76 17.92 -8.57
C THR A 172 -12.81 19.05 -9.60
N ASP A 173 -12.96 18.72 -10.89
CA ASP A 173 -12.88 19.65 -12.02
C ASP A 173 -11.57 20.47 -12.02
N THR A 174 -10.46 19.86 -11.57
CA THR A 174 -9.13 20.49 -11.53
C THR A 174 -8.13 19.74 -12.42
N ASN A 175 -7.03 20.40 -12.79
CA ASN A 175 -5.94 19.76 -13.52
C ASN A 175 -4.70 19.64 -12.63
N SER A 176 -4.17 18.43 -12.51
CA SER A 176 -2.88 18.18 -11.84
C SER A 176 -1.69 18.21 -12.80
N ASP A 177 -0.51 18.58 -12.29
CA ASP A 177 0.78 18.39 -12.98
C ASP A 177 1.35 17.00 -12.63
N LYS A 178 1.22 16.09 -13.59
CA LYS A 178 1.62 14.69 -13.49
C LYS A 178 3.13 14.53 -13.32
N ASN A 179 3.94 15.41 -13.91
CA ASN A 179 5.39 15.34 -13.76
C ASN A 179 5.84 15.82 -12.39
N ARG A 180 5.11 16.79 -11.80
CA ARG A 180 5.30 17.19 -10.41
C ARG A 180 4.95 16.04 -9.46
N GLU A 181 3.85 15.33 -9.73
CA GLU A 181 3.45 14.14 -8.98
C GLU A 181 4.54 13.04 -9.01
N CYS A 182 5.09 12.71 -10.20
CA CYS A 182 6.20 11.76 -10.31
C CYS A 182 7.39 12.11 -9.39
N LYS A 183 7.78 13.39 -9.40
CA LYS A 183 8.92 13.86 -8.60
C LYS A 183 8.58 13.83 -7.11
N GLY A 184 7.38 14.23 -6.73
CA GLY A 184 6.91 14.19 -5.34
C GLY A 184 6.91 12.76 -4.79
N GLN A 185 6.34 11.82 -5.53
CA GLN A 185 6.36 10.39 -5.18
C GLN A 185 7.79 9.84 -5.09
N GLY A 186 8.66 10.23 -6.02
CA GLY A 186 10.05 9.81 -5.99
C GLY A 186 10.82 10.30 -4.77
N VAL A 187 10.62 11.58 -4.39
CA VAL A 187 11.18 12.13 -3.15
C VAL A 187 10.63 11.40 -1.93
N ALA A 188 9.32 11.12 -1.89
CA ALA A 188 8.70 10.37 -0.80
C ALA A 188 9.26 8.96 -0.67
N ASN A 189 9.50 8.26 -1.78
CA ASN A 189 10.10 6.92 -1.77
C ASN A 189 11.57 6.92 -1.34
N ILE A 190 12.36 7.92 -1.75
CA ILE A 190 13.74 8.07 -1.25
C ILE A 190 13.73 8.30 0.26
N ALA A 191 12.91 9.22 0.75
CA ALA A 191 12.79 9.51 2.17
C ALA A 191 12.30 8.27 2.96
N SER A 192 11.28 7.57 2.44
CA SER A 192 10.77 6.32 3.02
C SER A 192 11.88 5.27 3.15
N GLY A 193 12.64 5.00 2.08
CA GLY A 193 13.71 4.01 2.13
C GLY A 193 14.82 4.34 3.13
N PHE A 194 15.16 5.63 3.30
CA PHE A 194 16.09 6.08 4.34
C PHE A 194 15.50 6.08 5.76
N LEU A 195 14.19 5.92 5.92
CA LEU A 195 13.52 5.82 7.22
C LEU A 195 13.06 4.39 7.52
N GLY A 196 13.59 3.38 6.79
CA GLY A 196 13.22 1.98 6.96
C GLY A 196 11.86 1.60 6.37
N GLY A 197 11.25 2.49 5.59
CA GLY A 197 9.94 2.31 4.98
C GLY A 197 9.97 1.54 3.65
N MET A 198 8.81 1.02 3.27
CA MET A 198 8.60 0.36 1.99
C MET A 198 8.26 1.37 0.89
N ALA A 199 8.45 0.95 -0.37
CA ALA A 199 8.02 1.73 -1.53
C ALA A 199 6.48 1.92 -1.53
N GLY A 200 6.06 3.16 -1.71
CA GLY A 200 4.66 3.59 -1.76
C GLY A 200 4.26 4.22 -3.10
N CYS A 201 2.95 4.30 -3.29
CA CYS A 201 2.31 4.97 -4.42
C CYS A 201 0.93 5.50 -4.02
N ALA A 202 0.29 6.24 -4.92
CA ALA A 202 -1.07 6.69 -4.70
C ALA A 202 -2.04 5.51 -4.60
N MET A 203 -3.14 5.71 -3.87
CA MET A 203 -4.17 4.70 -3.69
C MET A 203 -5.53 5.22 -4.14
N ILE A 204 -6.04 4.72 -5.27
CA ILE A 204 -7.31 5.14 -5.87
C ILE A 204 -8.46 5.10 -4.86
N GLY A 205 -8.62 3.99 -4.13
CA GLY A 205 -9.73 3.80 -3.20
C GLY A 205 -9.77 4.82 -2.07
N GLN A 206 -8.63 5.07 -1.43
CA GLN A 206 -8.54 6.05 -0.33
C GLN A 206 -8.69 7.48 -0.84
N SER A 207 -8.12 7.80 -2.01
CA SER A 207 -8.32 9.11 -2.63
C SER A 207 -9.79 9.39 -2.95
N ILE A 208 -10.55 8.41 -3.47
CA ILE A 208 -11.98 8.58 -3.74
C ILE A 208 -12.77 8.78 -2.44
N ILE A 209 -12.49 8.00 -1.40
CA ILE A 209 -13.16 8.14 -0.09
C ILE A 209 -12.85 9.53 0.49
N ASN A 210 -11.61 9.98 0.38
CA ASN A 210 -11.16 11.28 0.86
C ASN A 210 -11.92 12.43 0.16
N VAL A 211 -11.94 12.43 -1.17
CA VAL A 211 -12.65 13.46 -1.97
C VAL A 211 -14.15 13.45 -1.65
N LYS A 212 -14.78 12.27 -1.58
CA LYS A 212 -16.21 12.15 -1.23
C LYS A 212 -16.54 12.59 0.19
N SER A 213 -15.57 12.53 1.10
CA SER A 213 -15.70 12.97 2.49
C SER A 213 -15.45 14.48 2.66
N GLY A 214 -15.31 15.23 1.55
CA GLY A 214 -15.03 16.68 1.58
C GLY A 214 -13.57 17.03 1.84
N GLY A 215 -12.66 16.05 1.75
CA GLY A 215 -11.23 16.24 1.95
C GLY A 215 -10.57 16.96 0.79
N VAL A 216 -10.28 18.26 0.92
CA VAL A 216 -9.60 19.04 -0.13
C VAL A 216 -8.66 20.12 0.45
N PRO A 217 -7.65 19.71 1.26
CA PRO A 217 -6.27 20.18 1.05
C PRO A 217 -5.17 19.15 1.41
N VAL A 218 -3.91 19.43 1.03
CA VAL A 218 -2.68 18.67 1.40
C VAL A 218 -2.59 18.36 2.91
N TYR A 219 -3.15 19.23 3.76
CA TYR A 219 -3.20 19.04 5.21
C TYR A 219 -3.87 17.72 5.62
N LEU A 220 -4.90 17.27 4.89
CA LEU A 220 -5.61 16.05 5.28
C LEU A 220 -4.78 14.79 5.00
N HIS A 221 -3.94 14.80 3.95
CA HIS A 221 -2.96 13.73 3.73
C HIS A 221 -1.86 13.74 4.81
N LEU A 222 -1.43 14.92 5.26
CA LEU A 222 -0.48 15.05 6.36
C LEU A 222 -1.08 14.55 7.69
N VAL A 223 -2.35 14.87 7.96
CA VAL A 223 -3.10 14.33 9.10
C VAL A 223 -3.21 12.81 8.99
N GLN A 224 -3.61 12.28 7.83
CA GLN A 224 -3.72 10.83 7.61
C GLN A 224 -2.39 10.11 7.87
N GLY A 225 -1.27 10.67 7.42
CA GLY A 225 0.06 10.11 7.68
C GLY A 225 0.54 10.25 9.14
N SER A 226 0.09 11.27 9.87
CA SER A 226 0.49 11.49 11.27
C SER A 226 -0.30 10.64 12.27
N PHE A 227 -1.46 10.11 11.87
CA PHE A 227 -2.33 9.25 12.68
C PHE A 227 -2.15 7.75 12.39
N CYS A 228 -1.21 7.38 11.51
CA CYS A 228 -0.90 6.01 11.12
C CYS A 228 0.37 5.52 11.82
#